data_AF-A0A2W4YP38-F1
#
_entry.id   AF-A0A2W4YP38-F1
#
_cell.length_a   1.000
_cell.length_b   1.000
_cell.length_c   1.000
_cell.angle_alpha   90.00
_cell.angle_beta   90.00
_cell.angle_gamma   90.00
#
_symmetry.space_group_name_H-M   'P 1'
#
loop_
_entity.id
_entity.type
_entity.pdbx_description
1 polymer ?
#
loop_
_entity_poly.entity_id
_entity_poly.type
_entity_poly.pdbx_seq_one_letter_code
_entity_poly.pdbx_strand_id
1 'polypeptide(L)'
;MVDVLAPEGVDFARVLVIGLGKPDAADGMAVERWAGHAVKRTLTSGAEKLVLQPDALPAVTKAEAGAHAAMGARLATYRFDTYRT
;
A
#
# COMPACT_ATOMS: atom_id res chain seq x y z
N MET A 1 -10.13 -6.55 2.11
CA MET A 1 -8.81 -6.81 1.51
C MET A 1 -8.75 -8.28 1.19
N VAL A 2 -8.20 -8.63 0.03
CA VAL A 2 -7.97 -10.02 -0.39
C VAL A 2 -6.45 -10.22 -0.51
N ASP A 3 -5.97 -11.35 -0.02
CA ASP A 3 -4.56 -11.77 -0.04
C ASP A 3 -4.48 -13.06 -0.88
N VAL A 4 -3.88 -12.97 -2.05
CA VAL A 4 -3.80 -14.06 -3.02
C VAL A 4 -2.35 -14.51 -3.12
N LEU A 5 -2.08 -15.79 -2.90
CA LEU A 5 -0.76 -16.35 -3.14
C LEU A 5 -0.45 -16.32 -4.64
N ALA A 6 0.76 -15.93 -5.00
CA ALA A 6 1.13 -15.86 -6.39
C ALA A 6 1.22 -17.27 -6.99
N PRO A 7 0.76 -17.45 -8.25
CA PRO A 7 0.95 -18.70 -8.97
C PRO A 7 2.43 -18.91 -9.31
N GLU A 8 2.78 -20.13 -9.71
CA GLU A 8 4.11 -20.46 -10.22
C GLU A 8 4.48 -19.57 -11.42
N GLY A 9 5.76 -19.16 -11.49
CA GLY A 9 6.29 -18.31 -12.57
C GLY A 9 6.16 -16.81 -12.36
N VAL A 10 5.76 -16.35 -11.16
CA VAL A 10 5.71 -14.94 -10.77
C VAL A 10 6.71 -14.66 -9.66
N ASP A 11 7.50 -13.59 -9.78
CA ASP A 11 8.56 -13.24 -8.80
C ASP A 11 8.02 -12.76 -7.44
N PHE A 12 6.74 -12.40 -7.37
CA PHE A 12 6.09 -11.95 -6.14
C PHE A 12 5.60 -13.14 -5.33
N ALA A 13 5.69 -13.07 -4.00
CA ALA A 13 5.16 -14.13 -3.13
C ALA A 13 3.62 -14.12 -3.03
N ARG A 14 3.01 -12.93 -3.13
CA ARG A 14 1.56 -12.71 -2.97
C ARG A 14 1.13 -11.40 -3.61
N VAL A 15 -0.16 -11.27 -3.87
CA VAL A 15 -0.82 -10.06 -4.36
C VAL A 15 -1.88 -9.63 -3.34
N LEU A 16 -1.83 -8.36 -2.93
CA LEU A 16 -2.81 -7.76 -2.04
C LEU A 16 -3.76 -6.88 -2.84
N VAL A 17 -5.06 -7.15 -2.73
CA VAL A 17 -6.12 -6.33 -3.32
C VAL A 17 -6.85 -5.60 -2.20
N ILE A 18 -6.81 -4.27 -2.26
CA ILE A 18 -7.37 -3.37 -1.24
C ILE A 18 -8.38 -2.46 -1.93
N GLY A 19 -9.62 -2.45 -1.45
CA GLY A 19 -10.67 -1.62 -2.01
C GLY A 19 -10.43 -0.14 -1.71
N LEU A 20 -10.57 0.69 -2.75
CA LEU A 20 -10.49 2.15 -2.68
C LEU A 20 -11.87 2.83 -2.76
N GLY A 21 -12.94 2.07 -3.00
CA GLY A 21 -14.29 2.60 -3.20
C GLY A 21 -14.51 3.04 -4.65
N LYS A 22 -15.30 4.11 -4.84
CA LYS A 22 -15.61 4.64 -6.17
C LYS A 22 -14.36 5.30 -6.78
N PRO A 23 -13.94 4.94 -8.02
CA PRO A 23 -12.72 5.46 -8.63
C PRO A 23 -12.66 7.00 -8.69
N ASP A 24 -13.78 7.64 -9.04
CA ASP A 24 -13.84 9.10 -9.21
C ASP A 24 -13.85 9.86 -7.88
N ALA A 25 -14.00 9.17 -6.75
CA ALA A 25 -13.96 9.75 -5.41
C ALA A 25 -12.67 9.39 -4.64
N ALA A 26 -11.78 8.61 -5.25
CA ALA A 26 -10.53 8.19 -4.62
C ALA A 26 -9.47 9.29 -4.77
N ASP A 27 -9.48 10.24 -3.83
CA ASP A 27 -8.52 11.34 -3.73
C ASP A 27 -7.15 10.88 -3.18
N GLY A 28 -6.20 11.81 -3.06
CA GLY A 28 -4.86 11.52 -2.51
C GLY A 28 -4.89 10.91 -1.10
N MET A 29 -5.83 11.32 -0.27
CA MET A 29 -5.99 10.76 1.08
C MET A 29 -6.51 9.31 1.05
N ALA A 30 -7.35 8.95 0.07
CA ALA A 30 -7.71 7.57 -0.19
C ALA A 30 -6.48 6.72 -0.56
N VAL A 31 -5.57 7.27 -1.38
CA VAL A 31 -4.31 6.61 -1.75
C VAL A 31 -3.39 6.40 -0.55
N GLU A 32 -3.24 7.42 0.32
CA GLU A 32 -2.46 7.30 1.55
C GLU A 32 -2.96 6.18 2.46
N ARG A 33 -4.28 6.13 2.68
CA ARG A 33 -4.92 5.07 3.49
C ARG A 33 -4.70 3.70 2.87
N TRP A 34 -4.89 3.58 1.56
CA TRP A 34 -4.67 2.33 0.84
C TRP A 34 -3.23 1.82 0.98
N ALA A 35 -2.24 2.69 0.78
CA ALA A 35 -0.84 2.34 0.96
C ALA A 35 -0.52 1.98 2.41
N GLY A 36 -1.06 2.73 3.37
CA GLY A 36 -0.90 2.45 4.79
C GLY A 36 -1.47 1.08 5.20
N HIS A 37 -2.63 0.70 4.66
CA HIS A 37 -3.21 -0.62 4.88
C HIS A 37 -2.36 -1.73 4.28
N ALA A 38 -1.79 -1.53 3.08
CA ALA A 38 -0.87 -2.48 2.46
C ALA A 38 0.35 -2.72 3.36
N VAL A 39 0.99 -1.63 3.84
CA VAL A 39 2.13 -1.70 4.76
C VAL A 39 1.77 -2.40 6.06
N LYS A 40 0.67 -2.02 6.73
CA LYS A 40 0.28 -2.66 8.01
C LYS A 40 0.02 -4.15 7.87
N ARG A 41 -0.45 -4.60 6.70
CA ARG A 41 -0.66 -6.03 6.42
C ARG A 41 0.65 -6.79 6.23
N THR A 42 1.66 -6.18 5.62
CA THR A 42 2.91 -6.87 5.26
C THR A 42 4.06 -6.64 6.23
N LEU A 43 4.02 -5.60 7.06
CA LEU A 43 5.16 -5.17 7.87
C LEU A 43 5.73 -6.26 8.79
N THR A 44 4.89 -7.16 9.28
CA THR A 44 5.29 -8.27 10.16
C THR A 44 5.31 -9.63 9.45
N SER A 45 5.12 -9.65 8.12
CA SER A 45 5.03 -10.90 7.34
C SER A 45 6.38 -11.51 6.98
N GLY A 46 7.49 -10.79 7.21
CA GLY A 46 8.83 -11.17 6.75
C GLY A 46 9.14 -10.78 5.30
N ALA A 47 8.19 -10.17 4.57
CA ALA A 47 8.45 -9.65 3.22
C ALA A 47 9.46 -8.49 3.26
N GLU A 48 10.51 -8.58 2.45
CA GLU A 48 11.57 -7.55 2.38
C GLU A 48 11.22 -6.39 1.45
N LYS A 49 10.36 -6.64 0.46
CA LYS A 49 9.97 -5.66 -0.57
C LYS A 49 8.47 -5.64 -0.72
N LEU A 50 7.91 -4.43 -0.82
CA LEU A 50 6.52 -4.19 -1.17
C LEU A 50 6.47 -3.24 -2.36
N VAL A 51 5.77 -3.64 -3.42
CA VAL A 51 5.52 -2.81 -4.59
C VAL A 51 4.08 -2.28 -4.50
N LEU A 52 3.93 -0.97 -4.66
CA LEU A 52 2.64 -0.28 -4.67
C LEU A 52 2.40 0.25 -6.09
N GLN A 53 1.23 -0.04 -6.65
CA GLN A 53 0.84 0.37 -8.01
C GLN A 53 -0.44 1.23 -7.98
N PRO A 54 -0.34 2.54 -7.70
CA PRO A 54 -1.50 3.44 -7.60
C PRO A 54 -1.92 4.06 -8.95
N ASP A 55 -1.54 3.44 -10.07
CA ASP A 55 -1.55 4.04 -11.41
C ASP A 55 -2.95 4.17 -12.07
N ALA A 56 -4.00 3.60 -11.45
CA ALA A 56 -5.32 3.42 -12.06
C ALA A 56 -6.42 4.29 -11.42
N LEU A 57 -6.09 5.53 -11.04
CA LEU A 57 -7.03 6.45 -10.38
C LEU A 57 -7.31 7.68 -11.24
N PRO A 58 -8.58 7.96 -11.60
CA PRO A 58 -8.92 9.08 -12.48
C PRO A 58 -8.88 10.45 -11.75
N ALA A 59 -9.07 10.46 -10.44
CA ALA A 59 -9.18 11.68 -9.64
C ALA A 59 -7.83 12.27 -9.18
N VAL A 60 -6.72 11.57 -9.40
CA VAL A 60 -5.38 11.96 -8.94
C VAL A 60 -4.37 11.69 -10.04
N THR A 61 -3.41 12.59 -10.26
CA THR A 61 -2.37 12.33 -11.26
C THR A 61 -1.47 11.17 -10.81
N LYS A 62 -0.82 10.49 -11.75
CA LYS A 62 0.12 9.40 -11.43
C LYS A 62 1.24 9.84 -10.47
N ALA A 63 1.75 11.05 -10.65
CA ALA A 63 2.80 11.60 -9.81
C ALA A 63 2.31 11.83 -8.36
N GLU A 64 1.13 12.44 -8.20
CA GLU A 64 0.52 12.65 -6.89
C GLU A 64 0.15 11.33 -6.23
N ALA A 65 -0.43 10.39 -6.97
CA ALA A 65 -0.78 9.07 -6.46
C ALA A 65 0.47 8.34 -5.94
N GLY A 66 1.60 8.42 -6.65
CA GLY A 66 2.88 7.90 -6.18
C GLY A 66 3.38 8.60 -4.90
N ALA A 67 3.29 9.93 -4.83
CA ALA A 67 3.70 10.71 -3.66
C ALA A 67 2.85 10.38 -2.43
N HIS A 68 1.52 10.36 -2.57
CA HIS A 68 0.58 9.97 -1.53
C HIS A 68 0.78 8.52 -1.08
N ALA A 69 1.02 7.58 -2.01
CA ALA A 69 1.31 6.20 -1.65
C ALA A 69 2.60 6.10 -0.81
N ALA A 70 3.66 6.81 -1.20
CA ALA A 70 4.91 6.85 -0.44
C ALA A 70 4.74 7.48 0.95
N MET A 71 3.97 8.57 1.06
CA MET A 71 3.65 9.25 2.32
C MET A 71 2.85 8.33 3.26
N GLY A 72 1.77 7.74 2.77
CA GLY A 72 0.94 6.79 3.54
C GLY A 72 1.75 5.59 4.02
N ALA A 73 2.61 5.04 3.15
CA ALA A 73 3.54 3.97 3.53
C ALA A 73 4.50 4.40 4.65
N ARG A 74 5.14 5.57 4.51
CA ARG A 74 6.08 6.09 5.50
C ARG A 74 5.43 6.27 6.86
N LEU A 75 4.26 6.89 6.91
CA LEU A 75 3.49 7.08 8.14
C LEU A 75 3.07 5.74 8.76
N ALA A 76 2.63 4.78 7.95
CA ALA A 76 2.24 3.46 8.45
C ALA A 76 3.42 2.65 9.02
N THR A 77 4.65 2.87 8.54
CA THR A 77 5.85 2.24 9.12
C THR A 77 6.33 2.89 10.41
N TYR A 78 5.90 4.12 10.71
CA TYR A 78 6.40 4.83 11.88
C TYR A 78 6.00 4.11 13.18
N ARG A 79 6.98 3.91 14.05
CA ARG A 79 6.82 3.37 15.39
C ARG A 79 7.84 4.08 16.30
N PHE A 80 7.41 4.45 17.50
CA PHE A 80 8.27 5.07 18.50
C PHE A 80 8.59 4.05 19.60
N ASP A 81 9.65 3.27 19.39
CA ASP A 81 10.06 2.21 20.33
C ASP A 81 11.29 2.55 21.16
N THR A 82 11.71 3.81 21.17
CA THR A 82 12.93 4.26 21.86
C THR A 82 13.01 3.82 23.32
N TYR A 83 11.88 3.59 23.98
CA TYR A 83 11.80 3.19 25.39
C TYR A 83 11.22 1.79 25.62
N ARG A 84 11.13 0.96 24.58
CA ARG A 84 10.62 -0.41 24.70
C ARG A 84 11.79 -1.39 24.79
N THR A 85 11.88 -2.13 25.88
CA THR A 85 12.82 -3.25 26.08
C THR A 85 12.23 -4.55 25.58
#